data_AF-A0A7C0Y6F1-F1
#
_entry.id   AF-A0A7C0Y6F1-F1
#
_cell.length_a   1.000
_cell.length_b   1.000
_cell.length_c   1.000
_cell.angle_alpha   90.00
_cell.angle_beta   90.00
_cell.angle_gamma   90.00
#
_symmetry.space_group_name_H-M   'P 1'
#
loop_
_entity.id
_entity.type
_entity.pdbx_description
1 polymer ?
#
loop_
_entity_poly.entity_id
_entity_poly.type
_entity_poly.pdbx_seq_one_letter_code
_entity_poly.pdbx_strand_id
1 'polypeptide(L)'
;MKSNLNITPKIESTMPVEEDLSLKRKFFSFKTLLSFLLAFIVLYLLYTRIEINKVISLISKAKWPLFLLAFLIFYLSIFLRGLRWHFLLKNLGFNGNKWAISEILFISWFANVIVPAKLGDLYRSYLMDKNYKFSISKTVGSVFTERVFDMLIL
;
A
#
# COMPACT_ATOMS: atom_id res chain seq x y z
N MET A 1 -50.84 45.72 -10.50
CA MET A 1 -49.59 46.12 -11.20
C MET A 1 -48.66 46.70 -10.12
N LYS A 2 -47.79 45.96 -9.44
CA LYS A 2 -46.64 45.12 -9.86
C LYS A 2 -46.42 44.05 -8.76
N SER A 3 -46.59 42.76 -9.06
CA SER A 3 -45.55 41.79 -9.45
C SER A 3 -44.37 41.67 -8.48
N ASN A 4 -44.42 40.58 -7.72
CA ASN A 4 -43.30 39.90 -7.04
C ASN A 4 -42.08 39.73 -7.95
N LEU A 5 -40.88 39.79 -7.37
CA LEU A 5 -39.91 38.67 -7.32
C LEU A 5 -38.51 39.19 -6.92
N ASN A 6 -38.17 38.92 -5.66
CA ASN A 6 -36.80 38.81 -5.16
C ASN A 6 -36.05 37.73 -5.96
N ILE A 7 -35.07 38.09 -6.78
CA ILE A 7 -33.95 37.20 -7.11
C ILE A 7 -32.75 38.04 -7.55
N THR A 8 -31.71 38.12 -6.73
CA THR A 8 -30.27 38.09 -7.13
C THR A 8 -29.38 38.05 -5.87
N PRO A 9 -28.20 37.42 -5.96
CA PRO A 9 -27.88 36.28 -5.10
C PRO A 9 -27.12 36.66 -3.84
N LYS A 10 -27.43 35.92 -2.76
CA LYS A 10 -26.59 35.77 -1.59
C LYS A 10 -25.32 35.04 -2.03
N ILE A 11 -24.23 35.78 -2.26
CA ILE A 11 -22.90 35.19 -2.39
C ILE A 11 -22.51 34.73 -1.00
N GLU A 12 -22.89 33.49 -0.69
CA GLU A 12 -22.44 32.73 0.46
C GLU A 12 -20.97 32.37 0.21
N SER A 13 -20.07 33.33 0.45
CA SER A 13 -18.63 33.09 0.51
C SER A 13 -18.27 32.54 1.89
N THR A 14 -18.74 31.32 2.20
CA THR A 14 -18.23 30.53 3.33
C THR A 14 -17.24 29.50 2.80
N MET A 15 -16.06 29.97 2.42
CA MET A 15 -14.87 29.13 2.43
C MET A 15 -14.01 29.57 3.61
N PRO A 16 -13.95 28.81 4.72
CA PRO A 16 -12.79 28.89 5.58
C PRO A 16 -11.66 28.17 4.84
N VAL A 17 -10.84 28.94 4.12
CA VAL A 17 -9.49 28.50 3.75
C VAL A 17 -8.65 28.61 5.03
N GLU A 18 -8.85 27.66 5.93
CA GLU A 18 -7.92 27.36 7.03
C GLU A 18 -7.65 25.86 7.02
N GLU A 19 -7.13 25.36 5.90
CA GLU A 19 -6.46 24.05 5.85
C GLU A 19 -4.95 24.23 6.13
N ASP A 20 -4.63 25.09 7.11
CA ASP A 20 -3.24 25.27 7.54
C ASP A 20 -2.85 24.14 8.50
N LEU A 21 -2.35 23.05 7.90
CA LEU A 21 -1.32 22.17 8.47
C LEU A 21 -1.69 21.32 9.71
N SER A 22 -2.75 20.52 9.61
CA SER A 22 -2.97 19.33 10.47
C SER A 22 -1.81 18.32 10.43
N LEU A 23 -0.98 18.37 9.38
CA LEU A 23 0.22 17.53 9.24
C LEU A 23 1.30 17.84 10.29
N LYS A 24 1.58 19.12 10.60
CA LYS A 24 2.62 19.50 11.58
C LYS A 24 2.33 18.94 12.98
N ARG A 25 1.06 18.96 13.40
CA ARG A 25 0.61 18.44 14.70
C ARG A 25 0.77 16.92 14.81
N LYS A 26 0.66 16.18 13.71
CA LYS A 26 0.84 14.72 13.66
C LYS A 26 2.32 14.31 13.61
N PHE A 27 3.17 15.13 13.00
CA PHE A 27 4.64 14.94 13.01
C PHE A 27 5.22 15.04 14.42
N PHE A 28 4.70 15.96 15.26
CA PHE A 28 5.08 16.08 16.67
C PHE A 28 4.20 15.26 17.63
N SER A 29 3.50 14.22 17.15
CA SER A 29 2.87 13.28 18.07
C SER A 29 3.96 12.50 18.82
N PHE A 30 3.81 12.35 20.14
CA PHE A 30 4.74 11.58 20.98
C PHE A 30 5.02 10.18 20.42
N LYS A 31 4.01 9.55 19.78
CA LYS A 31 4.14 8.25 19.11
C LYS A 31 5.07 8.30 17.89
N THR A 32 5.00 9.38 17.11
CA THR A 32 5.85 9.60 15.93
C THR A 32 7.29 9.80 16.36
N LEU A 33 7.52 10.66 17.37
CA LEU A 33 8.84 10.93 17.92
C LEU A 33 9.48 9.68 18.53
N LEU A 34 8.69 8.89 19.27
CA LEU A 34 9.15 7.62 19.84
C LEU A 34 9.54 6.61 18.76
N SER A 35 8.79 6.54 17.65
CA SER A 35 9.09 5.65 16.51
C SER A 35 10.40 6.06 15.81
N PHE A 36 10.63 7.36 15.62
CA PHE A 36 11.89 7.87 15.06
C PHE A 36 13.07 7.65 16.00
N LEU A 37 12.89 7.87 17.32
CA LEU A 37 13.92 7.61 18.31
C LEU A 37 14.30 6.13 18.32
N LEU A 38 13.31 5.23 18.29
CA LEU A 38 13.55 3.79 18.19
C LEU A 38 14.31 3.43 16.91
N ALA A 39 13.88 3.95 15.75
CA ALA A 39 14.57 3.73 14.48
C ALA A 39 16.03 4.21 14.55
N PHE A 40 16.27 5.37 15.16
CA PHE A 40 17.61 5.93 15.34
C PHE A 40 18.49 5.07 16.27
N ILE A 41 17.92 4.56 17.37
CA ILE A 41 18.60 3.63 18.29
C ILE A 41 19.01 2.35 17.54
N VAL A 42 18.10 1.77 16.74
CA VAL A 42 18.39 0.57 15.95
C VAL A 42 19.50 0.85 14.93
N LEU A 43 19.43 1.97 14.20
CA LEU A 43 20.46 2.39 13.26
C LEU A 43 21.82 2.62 13.93
N TYR A 44 21.84 3.25 15.10
CA TYR A 44 23.06 3.50 15.86
C TYR A 44 23.70 2.20 16.37
N LEU A 45 22.88 1.27 16.90
CA LEU A 45 23.33 -0.07 17.28
C LEU A 45 23.89 -0.81 16.07
N LEU A 46 23.21 -0.76 14.93
CA LEU A 46 23.66 -1.38 13.69
C LEU A 46 25.02 -0.82 13.26
N TYR A 47 25.17 0.51 13.26
CA TYR A 47 26.41 1.18 12.91
C TYR A 47 27.57 0.81 13.83
N THR A 48 27.31 0.64 15.13
CA THR A 48 28.35 0.32 16.12
C THR A 48 28.71 -1.17 16.12
N ARG A 49 27.78 -2.06 15.74
CA ARG A 49 27.97 -3.51 15.72
C ARG A 49 28.41 -4.08 14.37
N ILE A 50 28.14 -3.36 13.27
CA ILE A 50 28.41 -3.84 11.92
C ILE A 50 29.59 -3.09 11.30
N GLU A 51 30.63 -3.84 10.96
CA GLU A 51 31.71 -3.33 10.12
C GLU A 51 31.23 -3.21 8.66
N ILE A 52 30.86 -1.98 8.26
CA ILE A 52 30.34 -1.67 6.91
C ILE A 52 31.27 -2.18 5.80
N ASN A 53 32.59 -2.07 5.99
CA ASN A 53 33.59 -2.56 5.03
C ASN A 53 33.49 -4.08 4.80
N LYS A 54 33.25 -4.87 5.86
CA LYS A 54 33.04 -6.32 5.74
C LYS A 54 31.75 -6.61 4.96
N VAL A 55 30.66 -5.89 5.22
CA VAL A 55 29.39 -6.04 4.50
C VAL A 55 29.56 -5.78 3.00
N ILE A 56 30.21 -4.67 2.63
CA ILE A 56 30.47 -4.33 1.22
C ILE A 56 31.31 -5.43 0.55
N SER A 57 32.34 -5.93 1.24
CA SER A 57 33.20 -7.00 0.71
C SER A 57 32.47 -8.35 0.55
N LEU A 58 31.44 -8.62 1.35
CA LEU A 58 30.62 -9.83 1.23
C LEU A 58 29.64 -9.70 0.06
N ILE A 59 29.03 -8.52 -0.11
CA ILE A 59 28.14 -8.24 -1.24
C ILE A 59 28.91 -8.33 -2.56
N SER A 60 30.13 -7.81 -2.63
CA SER A 60 30.93 -7.88 -3.87
C SER A 60 31.37 -9.30 -4.24
N LYS A 61 31.42 -10.22 -3.27
CA LYS A 61 31.70 -11.65 -3.48
C LYS A 61 30.45 -12.48 -3.80
N ALA A 62 29.26 -11.88 -3.79
CA ALA A 62 28.02 -12.59 -4.06
C ALA A 62 28.03 -13.16 -5.49
N LYS A 63 27.54 -14.40 -5.64
CA LYS A 63 27.44 -15.05 -6.95
C LYS A 63 26.26 -14.44 -7.73
N TRP A 64 26.57 -13.69 -8.78
CA TRP A 64 25.57 -13.09 -9.69
C TRP A 64 24.50 -14.07 -10.19
N PRO A 65 24.80 -15.33 -10.55
CA PRO A 65 23.75 -16.28 -10.97
C PRO A 65 22.73 -16.59 -9.88
N LEU A 66 23.17 -16.70 -8.62
CA LEU A 66 22.27 -16.93 -7.49
C LEU A 66 21.41 -15.70 -7.22
N PHE A 67 21.97 -14.50 -7.37
CA PHE A 67 21.22 -13.26 -7.24
C PHE A 67 20.13 -13.15 -8.32
N LEU A 68 20.47 -13.42 -9.59
CA LEU A 68 19.51 -13.42 -10.67
C LEU A 68 18.42 -14.48 -10.48
N LEU A 69 18.77 -15.67 -10.01
CA LEU A 69 17.81 -16.73 -9.69
C LEU A 69 16.86 -16.30 -8.56
N ALA A 70 17.40 -15.74 -7.47
CA ALA A 70 16.59 -15.23 -6.37
C ALA A 70 15.65 -14.10 -6.82
N PHE A 71 16.14 -13.20 -7.67
CA PHE A 71 15.33 -12.16 -8.30
C PHE A 71 14.18 -12.77 -9.11
N LEU A 72 14.46 -13.71 -10.02
CA LEU A 72 13.42 -14.36 -10.83
C LEU A 72 12.39 -15.09 -9.96
N ILE A 73 12.83 -15.85 -8.95
CA ILE A 73 11.94 -16.54 -8.01
C ILE A 73 11.07 -15.54 -7.24
N PHE A 74 11.62 -14.40 -6.81
CA PHE A 74 10.88 -13.37 -6.12
C PHE A 74 9.75 -12.80 -6.97
N TYR A 75 10.02 -12.40 -8.21
CA TYR A 75 8.99 -11.86 -9.11
C TYR A 75 7.98 -12.93 -9.52
N LEU A 76 8.43 -14.16 -9.75
CA LEU A 76 7.54 -15.29 -10.02
C LEU A 76 6.60 -15.56 -8.83
N SER A 77 7.10 -15.45 -7.60
CA SER A 77 6.28 -15.59 -6.38
C SER A 77 5.16 -14.54 -6.32
N ILE A 78 5.45 -13.29 -6.71
CA ILE A 78 4.42 -12.23 -6.78
C ILE A 78 3.37 -12.58 -7.85
N PHE A 79 3.80 -13.07 -9.02
CA PHE A 79 2.88 -13.49 -10.06
C PHE A 79 2.00 -14.68 -9.64
N LEU A 80 2.56 -15.69 -8.97
CA LEU A 80 1.81 -16.83 -8.45
C LEU A 80 0.78 -16.41 -7.39
N ARG A 81 1.12 -15.44 -6.53
CA ARG A 81 0.16 -14.82 -5.61
C ARG A 81 -0.95 -14.11 -6.36
N GLY A 82 -0.60 -13.39 -7.43
CA GLY A 82 -1.51 -12.78 -8.40
C GLY A 82 -2.54 -13.77 -8.94
N LEU A 83 -2.05 -14.91 -9.42
CA LEU A 83 -2.86 -15.97 -9.97
C LEU A 83 -3.78 -16.61 -8.92
N ARG A 84 -3.24 -16.89 -7.72
CA ARG A 84 -4.03 -17.42 -6.61
C ARG A 84 -5.18 -16.49 -6.24
N TRP A 85 -4.91 -15.19 -6.12
CA TRP A 85 -5.93 -14.21 -5.80
C TRP A 85 -6.95 -14.05 -6.94
N HIS A 86 -6.51 -14.13 -8.20
CA HIS A 86 -7.42 -14.17 -9.35
C HIS A 86 -8.41 -15.35 -9.26
N PHE A 87 -7.97 -16.54 -8.84
CA PHE A 87 -8.87 -17.68 -8.63
C PHE A 87 -9.91 -17.41 -7.54
N LEU A 88 -9.50 -16.78 -6.42
CA LEU A 88 -10.45 -16.36 -5.37
C LEU A 88 -11.49 -15.37 -5.90
N LEU A 89 -11.06 -14.37 -6.67
CA LEU A 89 -11.96 -13.38 -7.27
C LEU A 89 -12.90 -14.02 -8.30
N LYS A 90 -12.43 -15.02 -9.05
CA LYS A 90 -13.25 -15.77 -10.01
C LYS A 90 -14.42 -16.47 -9.33
N ASN A 91 -14.20 -17.06 -8.15
CA ASN A 91 -15.26 -17.65 -7.34
C ASN A 91 -16.27 -16.61 -6.82
N LEU A 92 -15.89 -15.33 -6.78
CA LEU A 92 -16.77 -14.21 -6.39
C LEU A 92 -17.49 -13.56 -7.59
N GLY A 93 -17.34 -14.12 -8.79
CA GLY A 93 -17.99 -13.68 -10.02
C GLY A 93 -17.14 -12.74 -10.89
N PHE A 94 -15.84 -12.58 -10.62
CA PHE A 94 -14.95 -11.75 -11.43
C PHE A 94 -14.34 -12.54 -12.61
N ASN A 95 -14.51 -12.06 -13.84
CA ASN A 95 -14.04 -12.75 -15.06
C ASN A 95 -12.94 -12.00 -15.82
N GLY A 96 -12.16 -11.13 -15.17
CA GLY A 96 -11.09 -10.37 -15.81
C GLY A 96 -9.79 -11.14 -16.03
N ASN A 97 -8.79 -10.48 -16.60
CA ASN A 97 -7.50 -11.09 -16.94
C ASN A 97 -6.61 -11.31 -15.70
N LYS A 98 -6.07 -12.52 -15.52
CA LYS A 98 -5.09 -12.87 -14.49
C LYS A 98 -3.86 -11.96 -14.46
N TRP A 99 -3.41 -11.48 -15.63
CA TRP A 99 -2.24 -10.60 -15.73
C TRP A 99 -2.52 -9.24 -15.11
N ALA A 100 -3.69 -8.66 -15.39
CA ALA A 100 -4.08 -7.38 -14.83
C ALA A 100 -4.34 -7.45 -13.32
N ILE A 101 -4.84 -8.59 -12.82
CA ILE A 101 -4.94 -8.84 -11.37
C ILE A 101 -3.57 -8.92 -10.70
N SER A 102 -2.61 -9.56 -11.36
CA SER A 102 -1.22 -9.62 -10.88
C SER A 102 -0.56 -8.24 -10.87
N GLU A 103 -0.85 -7.40 -11.86
CA GLU A 103 -0.41 -6.00 -11.93
C GLU A 103 -0.99 -5.17 -10.78
N ILE A 104 -2.31 -5.26 -10.52
CA ILE A 104 -2.94 -4.59 -9.37
C ILE A 104 -2.26 -5.00 -8.07
N LEU A 105 -1.97 -6.30 -7.90
CA LEU A 105 -1.27 -6.80 -6.71
C LEU A 105 0.15 -6.25 -6.59
N PHE A 106 0.88 -6.13 -7.71
CA PHE A 106 2.22 -5.56 -7.73
C PHE A 106 2.20 -4.09 -7.28
N ILE A 107 1.26 -3.29 -7.81
CA ILE A 107 1.10 -1.87 -7.42
C ILE A 107 0.69 -1.76 -5.95
N SER A 108 -0.19 -2.63 -5.46
CA SER A 108 -0.56 -2.69 -4.05
C SER A 108 0.59 -3.03 -3.12
N TRP A 109 1.46 -3.96 -3.52
CA TRP A 109 2.67 -4.28 -2.77
C TRP A 109 3.65 -3.10 -2.75
N PHE A 110 3.79 -2.42 -3.88
CA PHE A 110 4.57 -1.18 -3.94
C PHE A 110 4.00 -0.10 -3.01
N ALA A 111 2.68 0.08 -2.99
CA ALA A 111 2.01 1.01 -2.09
C ALA A 111 2.25 0.66 -0.61
N ASN A 112 2.38 -0.63 -0.24
CA ASN A 112 2.72 -1.05 1.12
C ASN A 112 4.15 -0.66 1.55
N VAL A 113 5.07 -0.43 0.61
CA VAL A 113 6.43 0.05 0.93
C VAL A 113 6.43 1.54 1.25
N ILE A 114 5.55 2.31 0.61
CA ILE A 114 5.47 3.77 0.76
C ILE A 114 4.52 4.17 1.90
N VAL A 115 3.39 3.49 1.99
CA VAL A 115 2.28 3.90 2.85
C VAL A 115 2.27 3.09 4.14
N PRO A 116 2.24 3.74 5.32
CA PRO A 116 2.16 3.03 6.60
C PRO A 116 0.82 2.28 6.77
N ALA A 117 0.77 1.37 7.74
CA ALA A 117 -0.43 0.59 8.10
C ALA A 117 -0.96 -0.39 7.04
N LYS A 118 -0.11 -0.82 6.08
CA LYS A 118 -0.47 -1.80 5.03
C LYS A 118 -1.69 -1.37 4.19
N LEU A 119 -1.84 -0.07 3.95
CA LEU A 119 -2.96 0.49 3.18
C LEU A 119 -2.97 0.07 1.71
N GLY A 120 -1.90 -0.56 1.20
CA GLY A 120 -1.87 -1.15 -0.14
C GLY A 120 -2.93 -2.24 -0.36
N ASP A 121 -3.40 -2.91 0.70
CA ASP A 121 -4.52 -3.85 0.61
C ASP A 121 -5.86 -3.17 0.34
N LEU A 122 -6.08 -1.98 0.90
CA LEU A 122 -7.23 -1.15 0.55
C LEU A 122 -7.05 -0.57 -0.86
N TYR A 123 -5.81 -0.27 -1.25
CA TYR A 123 -5.50 0.26 -2.57
C TYR A 123 -5.87 -0.71 -3.71
N ARG A 124 -5.64 -2.02 -3.57
CA ARG A 124 -6.11 -2.99 -4.60
C ARG A 124 -7.62 -3.02 -4.69
N SER A 125 -8.31 -2.87 -3.56
CA SER A 125 -9.78 -2.85 -3.52
C SER A 125 -10.33 -1.62 -4.23
N TYR A 126 -9.67 -0.48 -4.06
CA TYR A 126 -9.95 0.74 -4.82
C TYR A 126 -9.66 0.57 -6.33
N LEU A 127 -8.54 -0.02 -6.71
CA LEU A 127 -8.20 -0.28 -8.11
C LEU A 127 -9.20 -1.24 -8.78
N MET A 128 -9.68 -2.24 -8.05
CA MET A 128 -10.70 -3.18 -8.55
C MET A 128 -12.04 -2.49 -8.83
N ASP A 129 -12.47 -1.57 -7.96
CA ASP A 129 -13.66 -0.77 -8.21
C ASP A 129 -13.46 0.21 -9.37
N LYS A 130 -12.32 0.91 -9.40
CA LYS A 130 -12.00 1.88 -10.43
C LYS A 130 -11.90 1.26 -11.83
N ASN A 131 -11.15 0.16 -11.96
CA ASN A 131 -10.82 -0.44 -13.26
C ASN A 131 -11.86 -1.44 -13.74
N TYR A 132 -12.56 -2.12 -12.82
CA TYR A 132 -13.46 -3.22 -13.17
C TYR A 132 -14.88 -3.09 -12.60
N LYS A 133 -15.20 -1.99 -11.88
CA LYS A 133 -16.48 -1.80 -11.19
C LYS A 133 -16.84 -2.98 -10.29
N PHE A 134 -15.82 -3.66 -9.76
CA PHE A 134 -15.97 -4.79 -8.88
C PHE A 134 -16.09 -4.31 -7.43
N SER A 135 -17.06 -4.86 -6.70
CA SER A 135 -17.38 -4.41 -5.34
C SER A 135 -16.15 -4.36 -4.42
N ILE A 136 -15.93 -3.19 -3.81
CA ILE A 136 -14.88 -2.98 -2.80
C ILE A 136 -15.06 -3.98 -1.65
N SER A 137 -16.27 -4.17 -1.15
CA SER A 137 -16.55 -5.09 -0.04
C SER A 137 -16.20 -6.54 -0.37
N LYS A 138 -16.53 -7.02 -1.58
CA LYS A 138 -16.12 -8.36 -2.04
C LYS A 138 -14.60 -8.48 -2.13
N THR A 139 -13.95 -7.44 -2.63
CA THR A 139 -12.49 -7.41 -2.77
C THR A 139 -11.82 -7.45 -1.39
N VAL A 140 -12.19 -6.56 -0.48
CA VAL A 140 -11.68 -6.52 0.90
C VAL A 140 -11.95 -7.84 1.62
N GLY A 141 -13.14 -8.43 1.47
CA GLY A 141 -13.46 -9.75 2.03
C GLY A 141 -12.54 -10.85 1.50
N SER A 142 -12.20 -10.83 0.20
CA SER A 142 -11.25 -11.77 -0.39
C SER A 142 -9.83 -11.60 0.17
N VAL A 143 -9.41 -10.35 0.40
CA VAL A 143 -8.12 -10.02 1.03
C VAL A 143 -8.06 -10.55 2.45
N PHE A 144 -9.11 -10.27 3.24
CA PHE A 144 -9.20 -10.73 4.62
C PHE A 144 -9.13 -12.26 4.69
N THR A 145 -9.90 -12.94 3.82
CA THR A 145 -9.89 -14.40 3.71
C THR A 145 -8.48 -14.92 3.40
N GLU A 146 -7.81 -14.33 2.41
CA GLU A 146 -6.41 -14.64 2.09
C GLU A 146 -5.50 -14.50 3.31
N ARG A 147 -5.63 -13.45 4.12
CA ARG A 147 -4.79 -13.24 5.30
C ARG A 147 -5.09 -14.21 6.43
N VAL A 148 -6.34 -14.59 6.62
CA VAL A 148 -6.71 -15.65 7.57
C VAL A 148 -6.07 -16.96 7.14
N PHE A 149 -6.15 -17.34 5.87
CA PHE A 149 -5.48 -18.54 5.36
C PHE A 149 -3.97 -18.47 5.54
N ASP A 150 -3.35 -17.33 5.22
CA ASP A 150 -1.90 -17.14 5.40
C ASP A 150 -1.50 -17.27 6.89
N MET A 151 -2.34 -16.84 7.83
CA MET A 151 -2.10 -16.98 9.28
C MET A 151 -2.36 -18.39 9.83
N LEU A 152 -3.23 -19.18 9.21
CA LEU A 152 -3.55 -20.54 9.66
C LEU A 152 -2.54 -21.58 9.14
N ILE A 153 -1.97 -21.33 7.97
CA ILE A 153 -1.01 -22.23 7.33
C ILE A 153 0.42 -21.99 7.84
N LEU A 154 0.73 -20.77 8.29
CA LEU A 154 2.03 -20.35 8.80
C LEU A 154 2.13 -20.48 10.32
#